data_AF-A0A510TFU0-F1
#
_entry.id   AF-A0A510TFU0-F1
#
_cell.length_a   1.000
_cell.length_b   1.000
_cell.length_c   1.000
_cell.angle_alpha   90.00
_cell.angle_beta   90.00
_cell.angle_gamma   90.00
#
_symmetry.space_group_name_H-M   'P 1'
#
loop_
_entity.id
_entity.type
_entity.pdbx_description
1 polymer ?
#
loop_
_entity_poly.entity_id
_entity_poly.type
_entity_poly.pdbx_seq_one_letter_code
_entity_poly.pdbx_strand_id
1 'polypeptide(L)'
;MKKARPCLALVACTLLATSCGGNDTSVDTSRLTAPQREWVEFSYAHEKNDELKRAWEDLSAEGVKSYLARQRPRLCGDTAALMQSLKESGYTAEEMEEYKDKSEGLICSHP
;
A
#
# COMPACT_ATOMS: atom_id res chain seq x y z
N MET A 1 -17.88 -54.26 13.00
CA MET A 1 -18.05 -53.43 14.22
C MET A 1 -16.76 -53.48 15.06
N LYS A 2 -16.43 -52.36 15.73
CA LYS A 2 -15.20 -51.95 16.49
C LYS A 2 -14.47 -50.84 15.70
N LYS A 3 -14.61 -49.52 15.95
CA LYS A 3 -14.39 -48.68 17.17
C LYS A 3 -13.08 -49.07 17.88
N ALA A 4 -12.12 -48.23 18.22
CA ALA A 4 -11.80 -46.79 18.10
C ALA A 4 -10.27 -46.72 18.42
N ARG A 5 -9.47 -45.70 18.08
CA ARG A 5 -9.38 -44.39 18.74
C ARG A 5 -8.24 -43.57 18.08
N PRO A 6 -8.28 -42.24 18.20
CA PRO A 6 -7.43 -41.30 17.48
C PRO A 6 -6.14 -40.96 18.24
N CYS A 7 -5.10 -40.55 17.51
CA CYS A 7 -3.97 -39.82 18.07
C CYS A 7 -4.03 -38.35 17.60
N LEU A 8 -4.09 -37.46 18.59
CA LEU A 8 -3.83 -36.04 18.50
C LEU A 8 -2.34 -35.77 18.22
N ALA A 9 -2.05 -34.84 17.32
CA ALA A 9 -0.97 -33.84 17.40
C ALA A 9 -1.25 -32.82 16.26
N LEU A 10 -1.78 -31.62 16.53
CA LEU A 10 -1.08 -30.38 16.88
C LEU A 10 -0.02 -29.93 15.86
N VAL A 11 0.10 -28.60 15.73
CA VAL A 11 0.98 -27.79 14.86
C VAL A 11 0.27 -27.37 13.56
N ALA A 12 -0.49 -26.27 13.58
CA ALA A 12 -0.06 -24.87 13.50
C ALA A 12 0.27 -24.39 12.08
N CYS A 13 -0.28 -23.22 11.76
CA CYS A 13 0.12 -22.29 10.70
C CYS A 13 -0.02 -22.78 9.26
N THR A 14 -1.14 -22.42 8.63
CA THR A 14 -1.33 -22.30 7.17
C THR A 14 -2.75 -21.70 7.03
N LEU A 15 -3.08 -20.62 6.32
CA LEU A 15 -2.58 -19.84 5.18
C LEU A 15 -3.45 -18.55 5.22
N LEU A 16 -2.96 -17.31 5.23
CA LEU A 16 -2.56 -16.50 4.08
C LEU A 16 -2.18 -15.12 4.63
N ALA A 17 -0.90 -14.80 4.68
CA ALA A 17 -0.45 -13.44 4.48
C ALA A 17 0.64 -13.53 3.42
N THR A 18 0.17 -13.74 2.18
CA THR A 18 0.95 -13.47 0.98
C THR A 18 1.23 -11.97 0.95
N SER A 19 2.43 -11.58 1.39
CA SER A 19 3.20 -10.59 0.65
C SER A 19 4.67 -10.97 0.74
N CYS A 20 5.07 -11.83 -0.20
CA CYS A 20 6.36 -11.64 -0.82
C CYS A 20 6.38 -10.20 -1.35
N GLY A 21 7.10 -9.31 -0.68
CA GLY A 21 7.40 -7.96 -1.17
C GLY A 21 8.89 -7.85 -1.43
N GLY A 22 9.44 -8.81 -2.18
CA GLY A 22 10.75 -8.63 -2.78
C GLY A 22 10.64 -7.46 -3.74
N ASN A 23 11.24 -6.34 -3.34
CA ASN A 23 11.46 -5.12 -4.08
C ASN A 23 11.58 -5.36 -5.60
N ASP A 24 10.57 -4.95 -6.36
CA ASP A 24 10.76 -4.49 -7.75
C ASP A 24 9.66 -3.51 -8.13
N THR A 25 9.39 -2.55 -7.24
CA THR A 25 8.88 -1.27 -7.73
C THR A 25 10.02 -0.56 -8.44
N SER A 26 9.77 -0.09 -9.66
CA SER A 26 10.71 0.70 -10.46
C SER A 26 11.04 2.07 -9.85
N VAL A 27 10.38 2.44 -8.75
CA VAL A 27 10.58 3.68 -8.01
C VAL A 27 11.74 3.55 -7.01
N ASP A 28 12.67 4.51 -7.02
CA ASP A 28 13.77 4.56 -6.03
C ASP A 28 13.26 4.99 -4.64
N THR A 29 13.11 4.01 -3.75
CA THR A 29 12.63 4.20 -2.37
C THR A 29 13.74 4.10 -1.31
N SER A 30 15.02 4.12 -1.73
CA SER A 30 16.18 3.84 -0.87
C SER A 30 16.34 4.79 0.32
N ARG A 31 15.78 6.01 0.25
CA ARG A 31 15.82 7.03 1.32
C ARG A 31 14.52 7.18 2.13
N LEU A 32 13.54 6.30 1.90
CA LEU A 32 12.27 6.30 2.62
C LEU A 32 12.33 5.43 3.88
N THR A 33 11.50 5.78 4.87
CA THR A 33 11.22 4.87 5.99
C THR A 33 10.44 3.65 5.52
N ALA A 34 10.40 2.57 6.31
CA ALA A 34 9.67 1.37 5.93
C ALA A 34 8.16 1.63 5.67
N PRO A 35 7.42 2.36 6.52
CA PRO A 35 6.02 2.69 6.24
C PRO A 35 5.84 3.52 4.97
N GLN A 36 6.72 4.51 4.74
CA GLN A 36 6.67 5.35 3.54
C GLN A 36 6.95 4.52 2.27
N ARG A 37 7.92 3.62 2.33
CA ARG A 37 8.23 2.70 1.24
C ARG A 37 7.03 1.81 0.92
N GLU A 38 6.43 1.17 1.93
CA GLU A 38 5.26 0.31 1.72
C GLU A 38 4.10 1.08 1.09
N TRP A 39 3.87 2.34 1.50
CA TRP A 39 2.85 3.17 0.86
C TRP A 39 3.18 3.46 -0.60
N VAL A 40 4.42 3.82 -0.92
CA VAL A 40 4.84 4.06 -2.31
C VAL A 40 4.65 2.80 -3.15
N GLU A 41 5.02 1.63 -2.61
CA GLU A 41 4.87 0.36 -3.31
C GLU A 41 3.40 0.03 -3.59
N PHE A 42 2.54 0.20 -2.59
CA PHE A 42 1.10 0.04 -2.72
C PHE A 42 0.50 1.01 -3.74
N SER A 43 0.78 2.31 -3.60
CA SER A 43 0.24 3.36 -4.46
C SER A 43 0.69 3.18 -5.90
N TYR A 44 1.95 2.84 -6.15
CA TYR A 44 2.47 2.60 -7.49
C TYR A 44 1.79 1.37 -8.13
N ALA A 45 1.60 0.28 -7.39
CA ALA A 45 0.92 -0.91 -7.92
C ALA A 45 -0.55 -0.63 -8.33
N HIS A 46 -1.24 0.23 -7.59
CA HIS A 46 -2.67 0.54 -7.79
C HIS A 46 -2.93 1.80 -8.63
N GLU A 47 -1.88 2.54 -9.00
CA GLU A 47 -2.01 3.76 -9.78
C GLU A 47 -2.74 3.48 -11.11
N LYS A 48 -3.73 4.32 -11.43
CA LYS A 48 -4.58 4.20 -12.63
C LYS A 48 -4.14 5.16 -13.74
N ASN A 49 -3.29 6.14 -13.41
CA ASN A 49 -2.73 7.10 -14.36
C ASN A 49 -1.29 6.71 -14.78
N ASP A 50 -1.14 6.28 -16.03
CA ASP A 50 0.16 5.85 -16.58
C ASP A 50 1.19 7.00 -16.70
N GLU A 51 0.74 8.24 -16.91
CA GLU A 51 1.66 9.39 -16.93
C GLU A 51 2.21 9.64 -15.54
N LEU A 52 1.37 9.50 -14.51
CA LEU A 52 1.81 9.61 -13.13
C LEU A 52 2.77 8.46 -12.78
N LYS A 53 2.48 7.22 -13.17
CA LYS A 53 3.42 6.08 -12.99
C LYS A 53 4.80 6.38 -13.59
N ARG A 54 4.87 6.81 -14.84
CA ARG A 54 6.15 7.14 -15.49
C ARG A 54 6.88 8.27 -14.76
N ALA A 55 6.15 9.31 -14.35
CA ALA A 55 6.74 10.41 -13.61
C ALA A 55 7.36 9.95 -12.28
N TRP A 56 6.77 8.96 -11.60
CA TRP A 56 7.33 8.35 -10.39
C TRP A 56 8.64 7.60 -10.63
N GLU A 57 8.74 6.87 -11.75
CA GLU A 57 9.93 6.08 -12.14
C GLU A 57 11.15 6.96 -12.40
N ASP A 58 10.92 8.18 -12.90
CA ASP A 58 11.98 9.13 -13.21
C ASP A 58 12.50 9.89 -11.97
N LEU A 59 11.86 9.74 -10.81
CA LEU A 59 12.28 10.42 -9.58
C LEU A 59 13.45 9.70 -8.89
N SER A 60 14.48 10.48 -8.54
CA SER A 60 15.49 10.05 -7.55
C SER A 60 14.86 9.82 -6.17
N ALA A 61 15.54 9.07 -5.28
CA ALA A 61 15.07 8.87 -3.90
C ALA A 61 14.68 10.17 -3.15
N GLU A 62 15.44 11.25 -3.30
CA GLU A 62 15.10 12.56 -2.70
C GLU A 62 13.89 13.20 -3.38
N GLY A 63 13.74 13.00 -4.69
CA GLY A 63 12.56 13.42 -5.45
C GLY A 63 11.30 12.69 -4.98
N VAL A 64 11.38 11.38 -4.77
CA VAL A 64 10.31 10.54 -4.21
C VAL A 64 9.93 11.01 -2.81
N LYS A 65 10.92 11.18 -1.93
CA LYS A 65 10.70 11.69 -0.56
C LYS A 65 10.01 13.05 -0.55
N SER A 66 10.45 13.95 -1.43
CA SER A 66 9.86 15.28 -1.58
C SER A 66 8.45 15.23 -2.17
N TYR A 67 8.19 14.34 -3.12
CA TYR A 67 6.86 14.13 -3.68
C TYR A 67 5.88 13.66 -2.59
N LEU A 68 6.27 12.66 -1.81
CA LEU A 68 5.46 12.14 -0.71
C LEU A 68 5.14 13.22 0.33
N ALA A 69 6.13 14.03 0.72
CA ALA A 69 5.93 15.14 1.64
C ALA A 69 4.90 16.17 1.11
N ARG A 70 4.87 16.42 -0.20
CA ARG A 70 3.88 17.30 -0.83
C ARG A 70 2.49 16.69 -0.93
N GLN A 71 2.38 15.37 -1.11
CA GLN A 71 1.08 14.69 -1.18
C GLN A 71 0.45 14.49 0.20
N ARG A 72 1.26 14.37 1.25
CA ARG A 72 0.78 14.07 2.61
C ARG A 72 -0.41 14.92 3.07
N PRO A 73 -0.48 16.25 2.86
CA PRO A 73 -1.66 17.04 3.24
C PRO A 73 -2.94 16.63 2.50
N ARG A 74 -2.84 16.16 1.25
CA ARG A 74 -3.98 15.65 0.49
C ARG A 74 -4.40 14.26 0.96
N LEU A 75 -3.42 13.41 1.28
CA LEU A 75 -3.66 12.04 1.73
C LEU A 75 -4.23 11.98 3.15
N CYS A 76 -3.82 12.93 4.00
CA CYS A 76 -4.12 12.93 5.45
C CYS A 76 -4.98 14.12 5.89
N GLY A 77 -5.46 14.91 4.94
CA GLY A 77 -6.32 16.06 5.19
C GLY A 77 -7.78 15.64 5.18
N ASP A 78 -8.56 16.25 4.28
CA ASP A 78 -9.98 15.96 4.16
C ASP A 78 -10.23 14.62 3.46
N THR A 79 -10.74 13.66 4.22
CA THR A 79 -11.11 12.33 3.73
C THR A 79 -12.14 12.40 2.59
N ALA A 80 -13.11 13.32 2.64
CA ALA A 80 -14.11 13.44 1.58
C ALA A 80 -13.46 13.89 0.26
N ALA A 81 -12.51 14.82 0.33
CA ALA A 81 -11.73 15.27 -0.82
C ALA A 81 -10.84 14.15 -1.38
N LEU A 82 -10.22 13.33 -0.53
CA LEU A 82 -9.46 12.15 -0.95
C LEU A 82 -10.37 11.15 -1.68
N MET A 83 -11.52 10.81 -1.08
CA MET A 83 -12.46 9.85 -1.67
C MET A 83 -12.99 10.35 -3.03
N GLN A 84 -13.35 11.63 -3.12
CA GLN A 84 -13.80 12.22 -4.38
C GLN A 84 -12.72 12.15 -5.46
N SER A 85 -11.47 12.46 -5.12
CA SER A 85 -10.33 12.36 -6.04
C SER A 85 -10.09 10.92 -6.54
N LEU A 86 -10.17 9.93 -5.66
CA LEU A 86 -9.96 8.53 -6.05
C LEU A 86 -11.09 8.05 -6.98
N LYS A 87 -12.33 8.42 -6.66
CA LYS A 87 -13.49 8.17 -7.53
C LYS A 87 -13.32 8.78 -8.92
N GLU A 88 -12.89 10.03 -9.00
CA GLU A 88 -12.61 10.73 -10.27
C GLU A 88 -11.48 10.06 -11.07
N SER A 89 -10.54 9.41 -10.37
CA SER A 89 -9.43 8.66 -10.97
C SER A 89 -9.82 7.22 -11.38
N GLY A 90 -11.08 6.84 -11.21
CA GLY A 90 -11.62 5.55 -11.66
C GLY A 90 -11.46 4.39 -10.67
N TYR A 91 -11.19 4.67 -9.40
CA TYR A 91 -11.14 3.64 -8.36
C TYR A 91 -12.56 3.17 -8.00
N THR A 92 -12.71 1.87 -7.77
CA THR A 92 -13.94 1.28 -7.21
C THR A 92 -14.08 1.61 -5.73
N ALA A 93 -15.29 1.44 -5.17
CA ALA A 93 -15.54 1.74 -3.75
C ALA A 93 -14.65 0.91 -2.80
N GLU A 94 -14.40 -0.35 -3.12
CA GLU A 94 -13.51 -1.23 -2.35
C GLU A 94 -12.05 -0.75 -2.40
N GLU A 95 -11.55 -0.45 -3.60
CA GLU A 95 -10.17 0.07 -3.76
C GLU A 95 -10.01 1.44 -3.06
N MET A 96 -11.04 2.28 -3.07
CA MET A 96 -11.00 3.57 -2.35
C MET A 96 -10.88 3.40 -0.85
N GLU A 97 -11.61 2.45 -0.26
CA GLU A 97 -11.55 2.14 1.16
C GLU A 97 -10.19 1.54 1.55
N GLU A 98 -9.66 0.64 0.72
CA GLU A 98 -8.29 0.12 0.90
C GLU A 98 -7.25 1.25 0.84
N TYR A 99 -7.36 2.15 -0.15
CA TYR A 99 -6.42 3.28 -0.30
C TYR A 99 -6.47 4.21 0.91
N LYS A 100 -7.66 4.47 1.45
CA LYS A 100 -7.85 5.25 2.67
C LYS A 100 -7.12 4.60 3.84
N ASP A 101 -7.37 3.32 4.07
CA ASP A 101 -6.85 2.61 5.24
C ASP A 101 -5.31 2.45 5.15
N LYS A 102 -4.78 2.20 3.95
CA LYS A 102 -3.33 2.22 3.69
C LYS A 102 -2.72 3.60 3.91
N SER A 103 -3.38 4.67 3.46
CA SER A 103 -2.89 6.04 3.68
C SER A 103 -2.85 6.37 5.17
N GLU A 104 -3.88 6.01 5.93
CA GLU A 104 -3.95 6.26 7.37
C GLU A 104 -2.87 5.49 8.15
N GLY A 105 -2.73 4.20 7.84
CA GLY A 105 -1.81 3.29 8.53
C GLY A 105 -0.34 3.52 8.20
N LEU A 106 -0.01 3.96 6.98
CA LEU A 106 1.37 4.03 6.52
C LEU A 106 1.92 5.45 6.42
N ILE A 107 1.07 6.43 6.13
CA ILE A 107 1.49 7.82 5.94
C ILE A 107 0.97 8.68 7.07
N CYS A 108 -0.34 8.75 7.30
CA CYS A 108 -0.91 9.75 8.20
C CYS A 108 -0.48 9.57 9.65
N SER A 109 -0.37 8.33 10.11
CA SER A 109 0.11 7.97 11.44
C SER A 109 1.64 8.04 11.61
N HIS A 110 2.41 8.25 10.53
CA HIS A 110 3.88 8.17 10.52
C HIS A 110 4.53 9.34 9.78
N PRO A 111 4.84 10.47 10.47
CA PRO A 111 5.49 11.66 9.88
C PRO A 111 6.89 11.42 9.32
#